data_AF-A0A1Y3AMH3-F1
#
_entry.id   AF-A0A1Y3AMH3-F1
#
_cell.length_a   1.000
_cell.length_b   1.000
_cell.length_c   1.000
_cell.angle_alpha   90.00
_cell.angle_beta   90.00
_cell.angle_gamma   90.00
#
_symmetry.space_group_name_H-M   'P 1'
#
loop_
_entity.id
_entity.type
_entity.pdbx_description
1 polymer ?
#
loop_
_entity_poly.entity_id
_entity_poly.type
_entity_poly.pdbx_seq_one_letter_code
_entity_poly.pdbx_strand_id
1 'polypeptide(L)'
;MADAAPAGGQRESGGGGGGASGRGGFRGGFGGRGRGRGRGRGRGRSDKDAQKAWNPLTKLGRLVVQGHIKSLEEIYRFSLPIKEAEIIDHFIRGELTDDVLAVKPVQKQTRAGQRTRFKAFVAIGDSNGHVGLGVKCSKEVATAI
;
A
#
# COMPACT_ATOMS: atom_id res chain seq x y z
N MET A 1 45.35 35.25 -32.20
CA MET A 1 44.16 35.80 -31.55
C MET A 1 43.81 34.83 -30.43
N ALA A 2 44.34 34.93 -29.21
CA ALA A 2 44.64 36.15 -28.41
C ALA A 2 43.30 36.84 -28.00
N ASP A 3 42.98 37.18 -26.74
CA ASP A 3 43.72 37.08 -25.46
C ASP A 3 42.73 36.83 -24.28
N ALA A 4 43.06 36.41 -23.04
CA ALA A 4 44.27 35.94 -22.31
C ALA A 4 44.55 36.69 -20.99
N ALA A 5 43.89 36.25 -19.90
CA ALA A 5 44.23 36.53 -18.49
C ALA A 5 44.01 38.00 -18.01
N PRO A 6 44.24 38.42 -16.72
CA PRO A 6 45.12 37.84 -15.69
C PRO A 6 44.44 37.38 -14.38
N ALA A 7 45.27 36.80 -13.50
CA ALA A 7 44.96 36.41 -12.12
C ALA A 7 45.88 37.12 -11.11
N GLY A 8 45.52 37.07 -9.81
CA GLY A 8 46.27 37.58 -8.66
C GLY A 8 45.33 38.30 -7.68
N GLY A 9 45.41 38.20 -6.34
CA GLY A 9 46.20 37.35 -5.42
C GLY A 9 45.53 37.40 -4.03
N GLN A 10 46.11 37.03 -2.88
CA GLN A 10 47.41 36.43 -2.54
C GLN A 10 47.17 35.41 -1.38
N ARG A 11 48.04 35.31 -0.36
CA ARG A 11 47.83 34.65 0.94
C ARG A 11 48.68 35.34 2.02
N GLU A 12 48.18 35.41 3.25
CA GLU A 12 48.86 35.48 4.59
C GLU A 12 47.75 35.87 5.60
N SER A 13 47.38 35.17 6.68
CA SER A 13 48.06 34.53 7.82
C SER A 13 48.58 35.50 8.91
N GLY A 14 47.92 35.52 10.08
CA GLY A 14 48.58 35.85 11.35
C GLY A 14 47.84 36.75 12.36
N GLY A 15 47.31 36.16 13.45
CA GLY A 15 47.06 36.81 14.75
C GLY A 15 45.80 37.70 14.90
N GLY A 16 45.14 37.78 16.05
CA GLY A 16 45.30 37.01 17.29
C GLY A 16 44.41 37.54 18.45
N GLY A 17 44.03 36.66 19.39
CA GLY A 17 43.27 36.98 20.61
C GLY A 17 41.73 36.84 20.46
N GLY A 18 40.99 36.27 21.40
CA GLY A 18 41.37 35.62 22.67
C GLY A 18 40.20 35.65 23.65
N GLY A 19 39.67 34.49 24.06
CA GLY A 19 38.51 34.43 24.96
C GLY A 19 37.85 33.05 25.01
N ALA A 20 38.36 32.17 25.88
CA ALA A 20 37.82 30.83 26.09
C ALA A 20 36.79 30.77 27.25
N SER A 21 36.03 29.68 27.28
CA SER A 21 34.96 29.26 28.22
C SER A 21 33.53 29.46 27.70
N GLY A 22 32.59 28.54 27.92
CA GLY A 22 32.70 27.21 28.52
C GLY A 22 31.38 26.71 29.08
N ARG A 23 30.95 25.50 28.66
CA ARG A 23 29.91 24.61 29.22
C ARG A 23 28.59 25.21 29.76
N GLY A 24 27.50 24.64 29.25
CA GLY A 24 26.12 25.01 29.59
C GLY A 24 25.71 24.91 31.06
N GLY A 25 24.63 25.64 31.37
CA GLY A 25 23.98 25.69 32.67
C GLY A 25 22.47 25.49 32.55
N PHE A 26 21.98 24.35 33.04
CA PHE A 26 20.57 24.11 33.29
C PHE A 26 20.04 25.13 34.31
N ARG A 27 18.88 25.76 34.06
CA ARG A 27 18.03 26.37 35.10
C ARG A 27 16.59 26.50 34.63
N GLY A 28 15.72 25.59 35.08
CA GLY A 28 14.30 25.58 34.73
C GLY A 28 13.49 24.49 35.41
N GLY A 29 13.09 24.73 36.67
CA GLY A 29 11.94 24.04 37.30
C GLY A 29 12.16 22.63 37.86
N PHE A 30 12.67 22.53 39.09
CA PHE A 30 12.57 21.30 39.89
C PHE A 30 11.16 21.23 40.51
N GLY A 31 10.24 20.48 39.89
CA GLY A 31 8.85 20.31 40.34
C GLY A 31 8.51 18.83 40.58
N GLY A 32 8.28 18.45 41.84
CA GLY A 32 8.20 17.04 42.23
C GLY A 32 6.87 16.34 41.90
N ARG A 33 6.96 15.21 41.20
CA ARG A 33 6.05 14.04 41.21
C ARG A 33 6.90 12.84 40.81
N GLY A 34 6.91 11.69 41.48
CA GLY A 34 5.97 11.17 42.46
C GLY A 34 5.55 9.77 42.02
N ARG A 35 6.08 8.74 42.69
CA ARG A 35 5.82 7.29 42.51
C ARG A 35 6.24 6.67 41.16
N GLY A 36 7.06 5.62 41.25
CA GLY A 36 7.53 4.85 40.09
C GLY A 36 6.49 3.87 39.53
N ARG A 37 6.83 3.23 38.41
CA ARG A 37 6.00 2.20 37.79
C ARG A 37 6.82 1.04 37.23
N GLY A 38 7.42 0.26 38.13
CA GLY A 38 7.82 -1.11 37.82
C GLY A 38 6.59 -2.02 37.76
N ARG A 39 6.18 -2.39 36.55
CA ARG A 39 5.24 -3.46 36.12
C ARG A 39 4.85 -3.09 34.68
N GLY A 40 5.17 -3.85 33.64
CA GLY A 40 5.50 -5.27 33.57
C GLY A 40 4.47 -5.99 32.69
N ARG A 41 4.90 -7.11 32.08
CA ARG A 41 4.13 -7.96 31.14
C ARG A 41 3.87 -7.34 29.76
N GLY A 42 4.12 -8.16 28.74
CA GLY A 42 3.95 -7.78 27.34
C GLY A 42 2.51 -7.41 27.06
N ARG A 43 2.31 -6.26 26.40
CA ARG A 43 1.08 -6.04 25.65
C ARG A 43 1.16 -6.94 24.43
N GLY A 44 0.19 -7.85 24.32
CA GLY A 44 0.22 -8.92 23.33
C GLY A 44 0.43 -8.39 21.91
N ARG A 45 0.98 -9.28 21.08
CA ARG A 45 0.85 -9.26 19.63
C ARG A 45 -0.65 -9.18 19.33
N SER A 46 -1.19 -7.96 19.23
CA SER A 46 -2.60 -7.72 18.96
C SER A 46 -2.96 -8.51 17.72
N ASP A 47 -4.02 -9.31 17.81
CA ASP A 47 -4.49 -10.19 16.75
C ASP A 47 -4.78 -9.38 15.48
N LYS A 48 -3.75 -9.26 14.63
CA LYS A 48 -3.83 -8.66 13.28
C LYS A 48 -4.47 -9.62 12.28
N ASP A 49 -4.77 -10.83 12.76
CA ASP A 49 -5.33 -11.95 12.03
C ASP A 49 -6.80 -12.22 12.43
N ALA A 50 -7.40 -11.39 13.29
CA ALA A 50 -8.85 -11.26 13.34
C ALA A 50 -9.33 -10.86 11.94
N GLN A 51 -10.09 -11.73 11.25
CA GLN A 51 -10.47 -11.50 9.86
C GLN A 51 -10.98 -10.07 9.70
N LYS A 52 -10.31 -9.30 8.83
CA LYS A 52 -10.59 -7.89 8.60
C LYS A 52 -12.02 -7.76 8.09
N ALA A 53 -12.95 -7.48 9.01
CA ALA A 53 -14.37 -7.40 8.72
C ALA A 53 -14.57 -6.44 7.54
N TRP A 54 -15.25 -6.92 6.50
CA TRP A 54 -15.48 -6.14 5.29
C TRP A 54 -16.28 -4.89 5.66
N ASN A 55 -15.67 -3.73 5.44
CA ASN A 55 -16.26 -2.43 5.71
C ASN A 55 -16.67 -1.80 4.37
N PRO A 56 -17.93 -1.95 3.94
CA PRO A 56 -18.35 -1.63 2.58
C PRO A 56 -18.34 -0.14 2.29
N LEU A 57 -17.64 0.23 1.22
CA LEU A 57 -17.50 1.63 0.81
C LEU A 57 -18.69 2.10 -0.02
N THR A 58 -19.21 1.24 -0.88
CA THR A 58 -20.35 1.50 -1.77
C THR A 58 -21.71 1.36 -1.07
N LYS A 59 -22.74 1.97 -1.68
CA LYS A 59 -24.14 1.76 -1.26
C LYS A 59 -24.56 0.30 -1.38
N LEU A 60 -24.14 -0.37 -2.46
CA LEU A 60 -24.43 -1.78 -2.73
C LEU A 60 -23.84 -2.68 -1.63
N GLY A 61 -22.54 -2.54 -1.33
CA GLY A 61 -21.91 -3.32 -0.27
C GLY A 61 -22.58 -3.14 1.10
N ARG A 62 -23.04 -1.93 1.44
CA ARG A 62 -23.80 -1.68 2.68
C ARG A 62 -25.13 -2.42 2.72
N LEU A 63 -25.88 -2.42 1.61
CA LEU A 63 -27.16 -3.15 1.51
C LEU A 63 -26.97 -4.67 1.62
N VAL A 64 -25.86 -5.21 1.08
CA VAL A 64 -25.48 -6.62 1.20
C VAL A 64 -25.12 -6.96 2.65
N VAL A 65 -24.23 -6.19 3.29
CA VAL A 65 -23.84 -6.40 4.70
C VAL A 65 -25.02 -6.21 5.67
N GLN A 66 -26.00 -5.38 5.32
CA GLN A 66 -27.24 -5.21 6.08
C GLN A 66 -28.28 -6.32 5.82
N GLY A 67 -28.04 -7.25 4.89
CA GLY A 67 -28.96 -8.34 4.55
C GLY A 67 -30.22 -7.90 3.81
N HIS A 68 -30.23 -6.68 3.23
CA HIS A 68 -31.35 -6.20 2.41
C HIS A 68 -31.38 -6.89 1.04
N ILE A 69 -30.20 -7.12 0.45
CA ILE A 69 -30.03 -7.89 -0.79
C ILE A 69 -29.74 -9.34 -0.42
N LYS A 70 -30.56 -10.28 -0.92
CA LYS A 70 -30.48 -11.70 -0.50
C LYS A 70 -29.76 -12.62 -1.48
N SER A 71 -29.71 -12.25 -2.75
CA SER A 71 -29.06 -13.04 -3.80
C SER A 71 -28.33 -12.15 -4.81
N LEU A 72 -27.39 -12.75 -5.53
CA LEU A 72 -26.67 -12.10 -6.62
C LEU A 72 -27.59 -11.80 -7.82
N GLU A 73 -28.64 -12.60 -8.01
CA GLU A 73 -29.68 -12.40 -9.02
C GLU A 73 -30.41 -11.04 -8.87
N GLU A 74 -30.62 -10.58 -7.63
CA GLU A 74 -31.25 -9.29 -7.35
C GLU A 74 -30.37 -8.12 -7.85
N ILE A 75 -29.04 -8.24 -7.70
CA ILE A 75 -28.06 -7.29 -8.21
C ILE A 75 -28.09 -7.26 -9.75
N TYR A 76 -28.17 -8.43 -10.39
CA TYR A 76 -28.29 -8.55 -11.85
C TYR A 76 -29.63 -8.04 -12.38
N ARG A 77 -30.74 -8.28 -11.67
CA ARG A 77 -32.09 -7.85 -12.08
C ARG A 77 -32.20 -6.33 -12.20
N PHE A 78 -31.49 -5.59 -11.35
CA PHE A 78 -31.42 -4.14 -11.38
C PHE A 78 -30.16 -3.59 -12.06
N SER A 79 -29.34 -4.46 -12.68
CA SER A 79 -28.08 -4.12 -13.36
C SER A 79 -27.14 -3.22 -12.51
N LEU A 80 -27.09 -3.46 -11.20
CA LEU A 80 -26.33 -2.60 -10.29
C LEU A 80 -24.81 -2.86 -10.43
N PRO A 81 -23.98 -1.81 -10.56
CA PRO A 81 -22.56 -1.98 -10.80
C PRO A 81 -21.81 -2.45 -9.54
N ILE A 82 -21.33 -3.69 -9.58
CA ILE A 82 -20.43 -4.27 -8.55
C ILE A 82 -19.05 -3.60 -8.67
N LYS A 83 -18.50 -3.15 -7.53
CA LYS A 83 -17.18 -2.48 -7.45
C LYS A 83 -16.28 -2.96 -6.31
N GLU A 84 -16.80 -3.86 -5.47
CA GLU A 84 -16.10 -4.50 -4.35
C GLU A 84 -16.16 -6.01 -4.60
N ALA A 85 -15.03 -6.70 -4.54
CA ALA A 85 -14.99 -8.15 -4.81
C ALA A 85 -15.67 -8.93 -3.68
N GLU A 86 -15.59 -8.37 -2.47
CA GLU A 86 -16.15 -8.90 -1.23
C GLU A 86 -17.68 -9.09 -1.29
N ILE A 87 -18.37 -8.42 -2.24
CA ILE A 87 -19.79 -8.65 -2.56
C ILE A 87 -19.99 -10.06 -3.14
N ILE A 88 -19.18 -10.44 -4.12
CA ILE A 88 -19.24 -11.76 -4.77
C ILE A 88 -18.80 -12.82 -3.78
N ASP A 89 -17.71 -12.56 -3.05
CA ASP A 89 -17.24 -13.43 -1.98
C ASP A 89 -18.32 -13.63 -0.91
N HIS A 90 -19.17 -12.65 -0.60
CA HIS A 90 -20.23 -12.83 0.40
C HIS A 90 -21.29 -13.84 -0.03
N PHE A 91 -21.64 -13.89 -1.32
CA PHE A 91 -22.68 -14.77 -1.85
C PHE A 91 -22.17 -16.16 -2.26
N ILE A 92 -20.96 -16.27 -2.83
CA ILE A 92 -20.45 -17.52 -3.44
C ILE A 92 -19.23 -18.08 -2.66
N ARG A 93 -19.19 -17.83 -1.34
CA ARG A 93 -17.99 -18.00 -0.48
C ARG A 93 -17.41 -19.43 -0.37
N GLY A 94 -18.06 -20.45 -0.93
CA GLY A 94 -17.65 -21.86 -0.84
C GLY A 94 -17.62 -22.65 -2.15
N GLU A 95 -18.20 -22.13 -3.24
CA GLU A 95 -18.30 -22.84 -4.54
C GLU A 95 -17.45 -22.17 -5.63
N LEU A 96 -16.90 -20.99 -5.36
CA LEU A 96 -16.12 -20.23 -6.33
C LEU A 96 -14.76 -20.88 -6.60
N THR A 97 -14.55 -21.29 -7.85
CA THR A 97 -13.28 -21.83 -8.36
C THR A 97 -12.61 -20.81 -9.28
N ASP A 98 -11.29 -20.68 -9.20
CA ASP A 98 -10.46 -19.90 -10.10
C ASP A 98 -9.54 -20.80 -10.96
N ASP A 99 -9.39 -20.46 -12.24
CA ASP A 99 -8.47 -21.12 -13.17
C ASP A 99 -7.69 -20.10 -14.01
N VAL A 100 -6.37 -20.31 -14.12
CA VAL A 100 -5.44 -19.41 -14.79
C VAL A 100 -5.22 -19.87 -16.23
N LEU A 101 -6.18 -19.53 -17.11
CA LEU A 101 -6.21 -19.91 -18.52
C LEU A 101 -4.89 -19.66 -19.27
N ALA A 102 -4.24 -18.51 -19.02
CA ALA A 102 -2.96 -18.17 -19.66
C ALA A 102 -2.23 -17.03 -18.95
N VAL A 103 -0.90 -17.10 -18.93
CA VAL A 103 -0.02 -15.97 -18.60
C VAL A 103 0.85 -15.64 -19.82
N LYS A 104 0.68 -14.45 -20.39
CA LYS A 104 1.41 -14.00 -21.59
C LYS A 104 2.33 -12.82 -21.26
N PRO A 105 3.64 -12.88 -21.56
CA PRO A 105 4.51 -11.72 -21.41
C PRO A 105 4.17 -10.67 -22.47
N VAL A 106 3.99 -9.42 -22.05
CA VAL A 106 3.76 -8.26 -22.92
C VAL A 106 4.87 -7.23 -22.69
N GLN A 107 5.43 -6.72 -23.78
CA GLN A 107 6.63 -5.88 -23.73
C GLN A 107 6.35 -4.50 -24.33
N LYS A 108 6.89 -3.46 -23.71
CA LYS A 108 6.88 -2.09 -24.23
C LYS A 108 8.32 -1.64 -24.48
N GLN A 109 8.64 -1.27 -25.72
CA GLN A 109 9.94 -0.66 -26.02
C GLN A 109 10.12 0.65 -25.25
N THR A 110 11.31 0.88 -24.74
CA THR A 110 11.73 2.15 -24.15
C THR A 110 13.11 2.55 -24.67
N ARG A 111 13.55 3.78 -24.36
CA ARG A 111 14.90 4.25 -24.72
C ARG A 111 16.02 3.40 -24.10
N ALA A 112 15.75 2.75 -22.97
CA ALA A 112 16.68 1.89 -22.24
C ALA A 112 16.30 0.39 -22.39
N GLY A 113 15.89 -0.02 -23.60
CA GLY A 113 15.48 -1.40 -23.90
C GLY A 113 14.02 -1.72 -23.55
N GLN A 114 13.71 -3.01 -23.52
CA GLN A 114 12.34 -3.51 -23.39
C GLN A 114 11.88 -3.53 -21.93
N ARG A 115 10.73 -2.93 -21.63
CA ARG A 115 10.04 -3.08 -20.34
C ARG A 115 8.97 -4.16 -20.43
N THR A 116 9.23 -5.31 -19.81
CA THR A 116 8.30 -6.44 -19.76
C THR A 116 7.28 -6.31 -18.62
N ARG A 117 6.10 -6.90 -18.82
CA ARG A 117 4.99 -7.09 -17.87
C ARG A 117 4.35 -8.45 -18.18
N PHE A 118 3.65 -9.05 -17.22
CA PHE A 118 2.87 -10.27 -17.46
C PHE A 118 1.38 -9.93 -17.50
N LYS A 119 0.69 -10.42 -18.53
CA LYS A 119 -0.76 -10.35 -18.68
C LYS A 119 -1.34 -11.71 -18.33
N ALA A 120 -2.03 -11.81 -17.20
CA ALA A 120 -2.77 -13.00 -16.80
C ALA A 120 -4.21 -12.93 -17.31
N PHE A 121 -4.75 -14.09 -17.64
CA PHE A 121 -6.16 -14.34 -17.94
C PHE A 121 -6.65 -15.36 -16.91
N VAL A 122 -7.62 -14.98 -16.10
CA VAL A 122 -8.18 -15.80 -15.03
C VAL A 122 -9.68 -15.96 -15.30
N ALA A 123 -10.17 -17.20 -15.32
CA ALA A 123 -11.59 -17.50 -15.27
C ALA A 123 -11.96 -17.79 -13.81
N ILE A 124 -13.15 -17.36 -13.40
CA ILE A 124 -13.67 -17.59 -12.06
C ILE A 124 -15.14 -18.02 -12.20
N GLY A 125 -15.60 -19.04 -11.49
CA GLY A 125 -17.00 -19.46 -11.53
C GLY A 125 -17.37 -20.54 -10.52
N ASP A 126 -18.67 -20.75 -10.34
CA ASP A 126 -19.26 -21.72 -9.40
C ASP A 126 -19.77 -23.00 -10.08
N SER A 127 -19.60 -23.11 -11.41
CA SER A 127 -20.22 -24.14 -12.26
C SER A 127 -21.75 -24.20 -12.20
N ASN A 128 -22.41 -23.21 -11.57
CA ASN A 128 -23.85 -23.11 -11.34
C ASN A 128 -24.45 -21.87 -12.01
N GLY A 129 -23.91 -21.52 -13.18
CA GLY A 129 -24.38 -20.40 -14.02
C GLY A 129 -23.64 -19.08 -13.81
N HIS A 130 -22.78 -18.95 -12.79
CA HIS A 130 -21.98 -17.73 -12.60
C HIS A 130 -20.56 -17.91 -13.15
N VAL A 131 -20.16 -17.02 -14.06
CA VAL A 131 -18.80 -16.96 -14.61
C VAL A 131 -18.32 -15.51 -14.74
N GLY A 132 -17.09 -15.28 -14.30
CA GLY A 132 -16.34 -14.04 -14.47
C GLY A 132 -15.03 -14.29 -15.21
N LEU A 133 -14.58 -13.32 -16.01
CA LEU A 133 -13.30 -13.36 -16.69
C LEU A 133 -12.47 -12.12 -16.32
N GLY A 134 -11.37 -12.35 -15.62
CA GLY A 134 -10.41 -11.35 -15.18
C GLY A 134 -9.22 -11.26 -16.14
N VAL A 135 -8.81 -10.04 -16.48
CA VAL A 135 -7.60 -9.81 -17.28
C VAL A 135 -6.78 -8.68 -16.65
N LYS A 136 -5.60 -9.02 -16.13
CA LYS A 136 -4.74 -8.08 -15.38
C LYS A 136 -3.31 -8.12 -15.90
N CYS A 137 -2.62 -6.97 -15.82
CA CYS A 137 -1.25 -6.81 -16.29
C CYS A 137 -0.33 -6.25 -15.20
N SER A 138 0.48 -7.09 -14.55
CA SER A 138 1.44 -6.67 -13.49
C SER A 138 2.91 -6.80 -13.95
N LYS A 139 3.86 -6.38 -13.10
CA LYS A 139 5.31 -6.59 -13.32
C LYS A 139 5.72 -8.03 -13.01
N GLU A 140 5.08 -8.66 -12.03
CA GLU A 140 5.36 -9.99 -11.52
C GLU A 140 4.16 -10.90 -11.76
N VAL A 141 4.38 -12.21 -11.89
CA VAL A 141 3.30 -13.17 -12.18
C VAL A 141 2.34 -13.30 -10.99
N ALA A 142 2.87 -13.43 -9.77
CA ALA A 142 2.08 -13.59 -8.53
C ALA A 142 1.28 -12.36 -8.09
N THR A 143 1.38 -11.23 -8.82
CA THR A 143 0.53 -10.05 -8.63
C THR A 143 -0.26 -9.69 -9.90
N ALA A 144 -0.17 -10.52 -10.94
CA ALA A 144 -0.99 -10.45 -12.14
C ALA A 144 -2.18 -11.42 -12.05
N ILE A 145 -1.98 -12.55 -11.37
CA ILE A 145 -3.02 -13.43 -10.83
C ILE A 145 -3.56 -12.74 -9.56
#